data_AF-A0A6J4S7N5-F1
#
_entry.id   AF-A0A6J4S7N5-F1
#
_cell.length_a   1.000
_cell.length_b   1.000
_cell.length_c   1.000
_cell.angle_alpha   90.00
_cell.angle_beta   90.00
_cell.angle_gamma   90.00
#
_symmetry.space_group_name_H-M   'P 1'
#
loop_
_entity.id
_entity.type
_entity.pdbx_description
1 polymer ?
#
loop_
_entity_poly.entity_id
_entity_poly.type
_entity_poly.pdbx_seq_one_letter_code
_entity_poly.pdbx_strand_id
1 'polypeptide(L)'
;MLALLTVRYAPEAMLPYGLAGAAASALSARYRGRVARRWQYGAAGERDVARALARLPRRWSVLHDVDRGRGNVDHIAIVPRGLFTIESKLHRWGASELAQARGHAAWAAKRTG
;
A
#
# COMPACT_ATOMS: atom_id res chain seq x y z
N MET A 1 -59.83 -6.71 -37.15
CA MET A 1 -58.47 -6.97 -37.66
C MET A 1 -57.49 -6.67 -36.53
N LEU A 2 -57.08 -7.68 -35.76
CA LEU A 2 -56.19 -7.54 -34.59
C LEU A 2 -54.74 -7.71 -35.04
N ALA A 3 -53.94 -6.64 -35.00
CA ALA A 3 -52.50 -6.71 -35.24
C ALA A 3 -51.80 -7.11 -33.93
N LEU A 4 -51.40 -8.38 -33.85
CA LEU A 4 -50.59 -8.91 -32.75
C LEU A 4 -49.17 -8.35 -32.89
N LEU A 5 -48.84 -7.32 -32.09
CA LEU A 5 -47.50 -6.73 -32.04
C LEU A 5 -46.56 -7.71 -31.33
N THR A 6 -45.94 -8.61 -32.09
CA THR A 6 -44.90 -9.49 -31.57
C THR A 6 -43.61 -8.69 -31.43
N VAL A 7 -43.32 -8.23 -30.21
CA VAL A 7 -41.99 -7.71 -29.87
C VAL A 7 -41.02 -8.89 -30.01
N ARG A 8 -40.35 -9.02 -31.15
CA ARG A 8 -39.28 -10.00 -31.33
C ARG A 8 -38.08 -9.53 -30.53
N TYR A 9 -37.81 -10.24 -29.44
CA TYR A 9 -36.58 -10.12 -28.68
C TYR A 9 -35.42 -10.51 -29.61
N ALA A 10 -34.50 -9.59 -29.89
CA ALA A 10 -33.34 -9.80 -30.74
C ALA A 10 -32.13 -10.13 -29.84
N PRO A 11 -31.84 -11.41 -29.53
CA PRO A 11 -30.78 -11.80 -28.60
C PRO A 11 -29.38 -11.29 -29.03
N GLU A 12 -29.17 -11.09 -30.33
CA GLU A 12 -27.97 -10.48 -30.91
C GLU A 12 -27.70 -9.06 -30.38
N ALA A 13 -28.75 -8.30 -30.02
CA ALA A 13 -28.60 -6.97 -29.44
C ALA A 13 -28.13 -7.03 -27.98
N MET A 14 -28.37 -8.13 -27.25
CA MET A 14 -27.96 -8.30 -25.84
C MET A 14 -26.56 -8.86 -25.65
N LEU A 15 -26.11 -9.68 -26.59
CA LEU A 15 -24.79 -10.29 -26.56
C LEU A 15 -23.65 -9.27 -26.35
N PRO A 16 -23.57 -8.12 -27.07
CA PRO A 16 -22.51 -7.13 -26.85
C PRO A 16 -22.57 -6.50 -25.45
N TYR A 17 -23.76 -6.27 -24.88
CA TYR A 17 -23.88 -5.75 -23.52
C TYR A 17 -23.48 -6.77 -22.46
N GLY A 18 -23.83 -8.05 -22.66
CA GLY A 18 -23.38 -9.14 -21.79
C GLY A 18 -21.86 -9.30 -21.81
N LEU A 19 -21.24 -9.24 -22.99
CA LEU A 19 -19.78 -9.30 -23.15
C LEU A 19 -19.08 -8.08 -22.53
N ALA A 20 -19.62 -6.87 -22.73
CA ALA A 20 -19.10 -5.65 -22.11
C ALA A 20 -19.18 -5.70 -20.58
N GLY A 21 -20.30 -6.18 -20.03
CA GLY A 21 -20.48 -6.36 -18.59
C GLY A 21 -19.51 -7.39 -17.99
N ALA A 22 -19.29 -8.51 -18.69
CA ALA A 22 -18.32 -9.52 -18.29
C ALA A 22 -16.87 -8.96 -18.31
N ALA A 23 -16.51 -8.21 -19.36
CA ALA A 23 -15.20 -7.59 -19.48
C ALA A 23 -14.95 -6.54 -18.37
N ALA A 24 -15.92 -5.67 -18.10
CA ALA A 24 -15.84 -4.67 -17.03
C ALA A 24 -15.68 -5.34 -15.65
N SER A 25 -16.42 -6.42 -15.40
CA SER A 25 -16.33 -7.19 -14.16
C SER A 25 -14.95 -7.83 -13.99
N ALA A 26 -14.39 -8.41 -15.06
CA ALA A 26 -13.05 -9.00 -15.04
C ALA A 26 -11.95 -7.95 -14.80
N LEU A 27 -12.06 -6.77 -15.42
CA LEU A 27 -11.13 -5.65 -15.19
C LEU A 27 -11.21 -5.13 -13.75
N SER A 28 -12.42 -4.99 -13.21
CA SER A 28 -12.64 -4.58 -11.82
C SER A 28 -12.06 -5.61 -10.84
N ALA A 29 -12.29 -6.90 -11.06
CA ALA A 29 -11.69 -7.97 -10.25
C ALA A 29 -10.15 -7.92 -10.30
N ARG A 30 -9.57 -7.74 -11.48
CA ARG A 30 -8.12 -7.58 -11.65
C ARG A 30 -7.57 -6.36 -10.93
N TYR A 31 -8.25 -5.22 -11.02
CA TYR A 31 -7.86 -4.00 -10.32
C TYR A 31 -7.88 -4.21 -8.81
N ARG A 32 -8.98 -4.74 -8.26
CA ARG A 32 -9.11 -5.05 -6.83
C ARG A 32 -8.04 -6.03 -6.36
N GLY A 33 -7.75 -7.08 -7.13
CA GLY A 33 -6.67 -8.02 -6.82
C GLY A 33 -5.29 -7.36 -6.76
N ARG A 34 -4.98 -6.44 -7.69
CA ARG A 34 -3.71 -5.68 -7.65
C ARG A 34 -3.62 -4.76 -6.44
N VAL A 35 -4.71 -4.08 -6.09
CA VAL A 35 -4.78 -3.23 -4.88
C VAL A 35 -4.58 -4.09 -3.63
N ALA A 36 -5.34 -5.18 -3.48
CA ALA A 36 -5.21 -6.07 -2.33
C ALA A 36 -3.78 -6.60 -2.14
N ARG A 37 -3.11 -7.01 -3.23
CA ARG A 37 -1.70 -7.42 -3.16
C ARG A 37 -0.77 -6.29 -2.70
N ARG A 38 -0.95 -5.06 -3.19
CA ARG A 38 -0.15 -3.91 -2.75
C ARG A 38 -0.32 -3.65 -1.24
N TRP A 39 -1.54 -3.75 -0.74
CA TRP A 39 -1.82 -3.61 0.70
C TRP A 39 -1.17 -4.72 1.52
N GLN A 40 -1.23 -5.97 1.04
CA GLN A 40 -0.55 -7.10 1.70
C GLN A 40 0.97 -6.91 1.76
N TYR A 41 1.59 -6.42 0.69
CA TYR A 41 3.02 -6.12 0.68
C TYR A 41 3.38 -4.96 1.62
N GLY A 42 2.58 -3.90 1.65
CA GLY A 42 2.76 -2.79 2.60
C GLY A 42 2.74 -3.28 4.06
N ALA A 43 1.67 -3.99 4.43
CA ALA A 43 1.50 -4.52 5.78
C ALA A 43 2.59 -5.53 6.19
N ALA A 44 3.12 -6.32 5.25
CA ALA A 44 4.26 -7.19 5.53
C ALA A 44 5.53 -6.38 5.85
N GLY A 45 5.76 -5.29 5.11
CA GLY A 45 6.91 -4.41 5.33
C GLY A 45 6.89 -3.70 6.67
N GLU A 46 5.74 -3.13 7.03
CA GLU A 46 5.54 -2.49 8.31
C GLU A 46 5.82 -3.47 9.47
N ARG A 47 5.32 -4.71 9.37
CA ARG A 47 5.60 -5.74 10.38
C ARG A 47 7.08 -6.09 10.47
N ASP A 48 7.77 -6.17 9.34
CA ASP A 48 9.19 -6.52 9.29
C ASP A 48 10.03 -5.41 9.92
N VAL A 49 9.71 -4.14 9.63
CA VAL A 49 10.33 -2.97 10.25
C VAL A 49 10.03 -2.93 11.75
N ALA A 50 8.79 -3.13 12.16
CA ALA A 50 8.41 -3.18 13.58
C ALA A 50 9.20 -4.27 14.34
N ARG A 51 9.37 -5.47 13.75
CA ARG A 51 10.20 -6.55 14.34
C ARG A 51 11.67 -6.17 14.46
N ALA A 52 12.22 -5.42 13.51
CA ALA A 52 13.58 -4.92 13.60
C ALA A 52 13.72 -3.86 14.70
N LEU A 53 12.76 -2.94 14.81
CA LEU A 53 12.73 -1.89 15.82
C LEU A 53 12.56 -2.45 17.24
N ALA A 54 11.81 -3.54 17.41
CA ALA A 54 11.67 -4.23 18.70
C ALA A 54 12.99 -4.76 19.29
N ARG A 55 14.04 -4.88 18.48
CA ARG A 55 15.38 -5.33 18.91
C ARG A 55 16.28 -4.19 19.37
N LEU A 56 15.81 -2.96 19.33
CA LEU A 56 16.58 -1.79 19.76
C LEU A 56 16.80 -1.80 21.28
N PRO A 57 17.86 -1.12 21.77
CA PRO A 57 18.16 -1.09 23.21
C PRO A 57 17.01 -0.51 24.02
N ARG A 58 16.80 -0.98 25.26
CA ARG A 58 15.71 -0.53 26.16
C ARG A 58 15.65 0.99 26.41
N ARG A 59 16.75 1.72 26.17
CA ARG A 59 16.81 3.18 26.27
C ARG A 59 16.13 3.90 25.09
N TRP A 60 15.71 3.17 24.06
CA TRP A 60 15.00 3.67 22.89
C TRP A 60 13.52 3.35 23.09
N SER A 61 12.67 4.32 22.77
CA SER A 61 11.22 4.13 22.75
C SER A 61 10.73 4.32 21.33
N VAL A 62 9.84 3.46 20.85
CA VAL A 62 9.33 3.53 19.48
C VAL A 62 7.81 3.65 19.55
N LEU A 63 7.29 4.72 18.96
CA LEU A 63 5.87 4.88 18.70
C LEU A 63 5.59 4.39 17.28
N HIS A 64 4.49 3.66 17.11
CA HIS A 64 4.05 3.15 15.82
C HIS A 64 2.71 3.81 15.47
N ASP A 65 2.42 3.98 14.18
CA ASP A 65 1.11 4.40 13.67
C ASP A 65 0.65 5.75 14.24
N VAL A 66 1.55 6.76 14.19
CA VAL A 66 1.29 8.07 14.80
C VAL A 66 0.48 8.96 13.85
N ASP A 67 -0.82 9.07 14.12
CA ASP A 67 -1.71 9.99 13.40
C ASP A 67 -1.39 11.47 13.72
N ARG A 68 -1.25 12.29 12.67
CA ARG A 68 -1.04 13.74 12.76
C ARG A 68 -2.22 14.56 12.24
N GLY A 69 -3.36 13.93 11.97
CA GLY A 69 -4.57 14.55 11.42
C GLY A 69 -4.50 14.96 9.95
N ARG A 70 -3.30 14.94 9.33
CA ARG A 70 -3.07 15.16 7.89
C ARG A 70 -2.35 13.99 7.21
N GLY A 71 -2.29 12.86 7.90
CA GLY A 71 -1.52 11.69 7.51
C GLY A 71 -0.84 11.06 8.71
N ASN A 72 -0.41 9.83 8.51
CA ASN A 72 0.23 9.00 9.51
C ASN A 72 1.76 9.06 9.35
N VAL A 73 2.47 8.87 10.46
CA VAL A 73 3.90 8.56 10.47
C VAL A 73 4.04 7.11 10.90
N ASP A 74 4.59 6.26 10.03
CA ASP A 74 4.67 4.83 10.27
C ASP A 74 5.30 4.53 11.64
N HIS A 75 6.49 5.07 11.92
CA HIS A 75 7.14 4.94 13.23
C HIS A 75 7.94 6.19 13.66
N ILE A 76 7.96 6.46 14.97
CA ILE A 76 8.81 7.49 15.59
C ILE A 76 9.71 6.81 16.64
N ALA A 77 11.02 6.84 16.44
CA ALA A 77 11.98 6.38 17.43
C ALA A 77 12.50 7.57 18.26
N ILE A 78 12.25 7.52 19.56
CA ILE A 78 12.75 8.44 20.58
C ILE A 78 14.02 7.82 21.16
N VAL A 79 15.11 8.57 21.08
CA VAL A 79 16.42 8.13 21.58
C VAL A 79 17.01 9.21 22.48
N PRO A 80 18.01 8.89 23.34
CA PRO A 80 18.59 9.88 24.25
C PRO A 80 19.13 11.14 23.56
N ARG A 81 19.45 11.06 22.26
CA ARG A 81 20.06 12.13 21.47
C ARG A 81 19.13 12.73 20.42
N GLY A 82 17.83 12.40 20.43
CA GLY A 82 16.84 13.01 19.53
C GLY A 82 15.67 12.12 19.13
N LEU A 83 14.98 12.51 18.06
CA LEU A 83 13.84 11.77 17.50
C LEU A 83 14.07 11.49 16.02
N PHE A 84 13.61 10.33 15.57
CA PHE A 84 13.69 9.88 14.18
C PHE A 84 12.31 9.43 13.71
N THR A 85 11.86 9.93 12.56
CA THR A 85 10.69 9.40 11.83
C THR A 85 11.16 8.34 10.85
N ILE A 86 10.54 7.16 10.88
CA ILE A 86 10.90 6.01 10.05
C ILE A 86 9.66 5.66 9.23
N GLU A 87 9.75 5.87 7.92
CA GLU A 87 8.71 5.51 6.95
C GLU A 87 9.10 4.22 6.24
N SER A 88 8.17 3.27 6.13
CA SER A 88 8.39 1.96 5.55
C SER A 88 7.74 1.85 4.17
N LYS A 89 8.53 1.53 3.16
CA LYS A 89 8.10 1.63 1.76
C LYS A 89 8.53 0.38 0.99
N LEU A 90 7.63 -0.61 0.92
CA LEU A 90 7.95 -1.95 0.39
C LEU A 90 7.78 -2.07 -1.13
N HIS A 91 8.46 -1.20 -1.88
CA HIS A 91 8.54 -1.25 -3.35
C HIS A 91 9.98 -1.50 -3.80
N ARG A 92 10.20 -1.96 -5.04
CA ARG A 92 11.55 -2.15 -5.61
C ARG A 92 12.30 -0.82 -5.53
N TRP A 93 13.34 -0.78 -4.72
CA TRP A 93 14.12 0.42 -4.49
C TRP A 93 14.99 0.66 -5.71
N GLY A 94 14.88 1.84 -6.32
CA GLY A 94 15.87 2.31 -7.28
C GLY A 94 17.20 2.60 -6.60
N ALA A 95 18.24 2.80 -7.42
CA ALA A 95 19.57 3.13 -6.92
C ALA A 95 19.58 4.42 -6.07
N SER A 96 18.75 5.40 -6.43
CA SER A 96 18.54 6.65 -5.71
C SER A 96 17.95 6.47 -4.32
N GLU A 97 16.92 5.63 -4.19
CA GLU A 97 16.23 5.36 -2.94
C GLU A 97 17.14 4.60 -1.97
N LEU A 98 17.93 3.65 -2.48
CA LEU A 98 18.93 2.94 -1.68
C LEU A 98 20.07 3.87 -1.22
N ALA A 99 20.53 4.79 -2.08
CA ALA A 99 21.54 5.78 -1.71
C ALA A 99 21.03 6.72 -0.61
N GLN A 100 19.78 7.18 -0.72
CA GLN A 100 19.13 8.00 0.31
C GLN A 100 19.00 7.25 1.63
N ALA A 101 18.52 5.99 1.61
CA ALA A 101 18.40 5.16 2.80
C ALA A 101 19.74 4.94 3.52
N ARG A 102 20.81 4.66 2.74
CA ARG A 102 22.17 4.54 3.28
C ARG A 102 22.68 5.85 3.85
N GLY A 103 22.40 6.98 3.21
CA GLY A 103 22.73 8.31 3.71
C GLY A 103 22.06 8.61 5.06
N HIS A 104 20.76 8.32 5.17
CA HIS A 104 20.01 8.47 6.43
C HIS A 104 20.52 7.54 7.53
N ALA A 105 20.82 6.28 7.21
CA ALA A 105 21.39 5.33 8.17
C ALA A 105 22.78 5.76 8.66
N ALA A 106 23.65 6.22 7.75
CA ALA A 106 24.98 6.73 8.10
C ALA A 106 24.90 8.00 8.95
N TRP A 107 23.96 8.90 8.65
CA TRP A 107 23.69 10.08 9.45
C TRP A 107 23.20 9.72 10.86
N ALA A 108 22.28 8.76 10.97
CA ALA A 108 21.76 8.29 12.25
C ALA A 108 22.85 7.66 13.12
N ALA A 109 23.66 6.76 12.54
CA ALA A 109 24.75 6.08 13.24
C ALA A 109 25.76 7.05 13.88
N LYS A 110 26.09 8.15 13.18
CA LYS A 110 27.00 9.19 13.68
C LYS A 110 26.48 9.95 14.91
N ARG A 111 25.17 9.92 15.16
CA ARG A 111 24.54 10.65 16.28
C ARG A 111 24.10 9.76 17.43
N THR A 112 24.07 8.46 17.24
CA THR A 112 23.65 7.48 18.26
C THR A 112 24.82 6.76 18.95
N GLY A 113 26.05 6.91 18.43
CA GLY A 113 27.31 6.59 19.11
C GLY A 113 27.77 7.74 19.99
#